data_AF-X1QLD6-F1
#
_entry.id   AF-X1QLD6-F1
#
_cell.length_a   1.000
_cell.length_b   1.000
_cell.length_c   1.000
_cell.angle_alpha   90.00
_cell.angle_beta   90.00
_cell.angle_gamma   90.00
#
_symmetry.space_group_name_H-M   'P 1'
#
loop_
_entity.id
_entity.type
_entity.pdbx_description
1 polymer ?
#
loop_
_entity_poly.entity_id
_entity_poly.type
_entity_poly.pdbx_seq_one_letter_code
_entity_poly.pdbx_strand_id
1 'polypeptide(L)' 'MDKMNKYFAEHVNYNALIHVCVGLGIAWLISLAWGYSVVPLVLGIVFIVIGIVGHIYPLFAKPPK' A
#
# COMPACT_ATOMS: atom_id res chain seq x y z
N MET A 1 -22.33 -0.45 4.34
CA MET A 1 -20.89 -0.54 4.01
C MET A 1 -20.21 0.70 4.54
N ASP A 2 -19.13 0.54 5.31
CA ASP A 2 -18.32 1.66 5.77
C ASP A 2 -17.77 2.49 4.60
N LYS A 3 -17.52 3.78 4.84
CA LYS A 3 -17.03 4.74 3.84
C LYS A 3 -15.84 4.19 3.05
N MET A 4 -14.90 3.55 3.74
CA MET A 4 -13.72 2.92 3.15
C MET A 4 -14.08 1.74 2.25
N ASN A 5 -14.99 0.87 2.69
CA ASN A 5 -15.45 -0.28 1.90
C ASN A 5 -16.19 0.17 0.62
N LYS A 6 -17.02 1.21 0.71
CA LYS A 6 -17.67 1.81 -0.47
C LYS A 6 -16.63 2.37 -1.44
N TYR A 7 -15.65 3.12 -0.92
CA TYR A 7 -14.58 3.69 -1.75
C TYR A 7 -13.78 2.63 -2.50
N PHE A 8 -13.35 1.57 -1.81
CA PHE A 8 -12.58 0.49 -2.44
C PHE A 8 -13.39 -0.37 -3.41
N ALA A 9 -14.69 -0.56 -3.16
CA ALA A 9 -15.57 -1.26 -4.09
C ALA A 9 -15.70 -0.50 -5.42
N GLU A 10 -15.75 0.83 -5.38
CA GLU A 10 -15.84 1.67 -6.56
C GLU A 10 -14.47 1.93 -7.24
N HIS A 11 -13.38 1.79 -6.50
CA HIS A 11 -12.01 2.01 -7.00
C HIS A 11 -11.17 0.73 -6.90
N VAL A 12 -11.66 -0.36 -7.50
CA VAL A 12 -11.00 -1.69 -7.47
C VAL A 12 -9.54 -1.66 -7.95
N ASN A 13 -9.23 -0.88 -8.99
CA ASN A 13 -7.84 -0.74 -9.47
C ASN A 13 -6.94 -0.02 -8.46
N TYR A 14 -7.48 0.97 -7.74
CA TYR A 14 -6.74 1.66 -6.67
C TYR A 14 -6.49 0.70 -5.49
N ASN A 15 -7.50 -0.06 -5.09
CA ASN A 15 -7.36 -1.08 -4.04
C ASN A 15 -6.29 -2.14 -4.40
N ALA A 16 -6.31 -2.62 -5.65
CA ALA A 16 -5.31 -3.56 -6.15
C ALA A 16 -3.90 -2.95 -6.14
N LEU A 17 -3.75 -1.71 -6.61
CA LEU A 17 -2.46 -1.01 -6.62
C LEU A 17 -1.87 -0.89 -5.22
N ILE A 18 -2.69 -0.50 -4.22
CA ILE A 18 -2.23 -0.39 -2.83
C ILE A 18 -1.74 -1.74 -2.31
N HIS A 19 -2.48 -2.83 -2.56
CA HIS A 19 -2.07 -4.16 -2.14
C HIS A 19 -0.78 -4.62 -2.82
N VAL A 20 -0.60 -4.30 -4.11
CA VAL A 20 0.66 -4.54 -4.82
C VAL A 20 1.80 -3.76 -4.17
N CYS A 21 1.59 -2.48 -3.82
CA CYS A 21 2.60 -1.70 -3.10
C CYS A 21 2.95 -2.33 -1.75
N VAL A 22 1.98 -2.73 -0.95
CA VAL A 22 2.24 -3.41 0.33
C VAL A 22 3.02 -4.72 0.10
N GLY A 23 2.61 -5.53 -0.86
CA GLY A 23 3.28 -6.79 -1.20
C GLY A 23 4.73 -6.59 -1.64
N LEU A 24 5.00 -5.60 -2.49
CA LEU A 24 6.36 -5.21 -2.89
C LEU A 24 7.18 -4.72 -1.70
N GLY A 25 6.59 -3.91 -0.83
CA GLY A 25 7.23 -3.43 0.40
C GLY A 25 7.68 -4.58 1.30
N ILE A 26 6.81 -5.55 1.53
CA ILE A 26 7.12 -6.78 2.29
C ILE A 26 8.22 -7.57 1.58
N ALA A 27 8.13 -7.78 0.26
CA ALA A 27 9.12 -8.55 -0.49
C ALA A 27 10.53 -7.95 -0.40
N TRP A 28 10.66 -6.62 -0.53
CA TRP A 28 11.94 -5.91 -0.38
C TRP A 28 12.52 -6.01 1.04
N LEU A 29 11.68 -5.98 2.08
CA LEU A 29 12.14 -6.14 3.46
C LEU A 29 12.56 -7.59 3.76
N ILE A 30 11.81 -8.57 3.24
CA ILE A 30 12.16 -10.00 3.37
C ILE A 30 13.48 -10.29 2.68
N SER A 31 13.77 -9.69 1.52
CA SER A 31 15.00 -9.94 0.78
C SER A 31 16.26 -9.56 1.58
N LEU A 32 16.14 -8.67 2.58
CA LEU A 32 17.25 -8.33 3.49
C LEU A 32 17.76 -9.53 4.30
N ALA A 33 16.93 -10.56 4.50
CA ALA A 33 17.33 -11.79 5.17
C ALA A 33 18.38 -12.59 4.37
N TRP A 34 18.42 -12.42 3.04
CA TRP A 34 19.41 -13.05 2.16
C TRP A 34 20.69 -12.24 1.99
N GLY A 35 20.66 -10.96 2.37
CA GLY A 35 21.79 -10.06 2.26
C GLY A 35 21.38 -8.63 2.60
N TYR A 36 22.08 -8.03 3.55
CA TYR A 36 21.82 -6.64 3.91
C TYR A 36 22.18 -5.71 2.74
N SER A 37 21.24 -4.87 2.35
CA SER A 37 21.47 -3.81 1.37
C SER A 37 20.55 -2.64 1.67
N VAL A 38 21.10 -1.42 1.55
CA VAL A 38 20.35 -0.19 1.81
C VAL A 38 19.22 -0.01 0.78
N VAL A 39 19.43 -0.45 -0.46
CA VAL A 39 18.44 -0.26 -1.54
C VAL A 39 17.13 -1.03 -1.26
N PRO A 40 17.15 -2.35 -0.99
CA PRO A 40 15.96 -3.08 -0.54
C PRO A 40 15.33 -2.50 0.72
N LEU A 41 16.12 -2.06 1.70
CA LEU A 41 15.59 -1.43 2.91
C LEU A 41 14.77 -0.17 2.57
N VAL A 42 15.34 0.73 1.78
CA VAL A 42 14.68 1.99 1.39
C VAL A 42 13.44 1.70 0.54
N LEU A 43 13.54 0.83 -0.47
CA LEU A 43 12.39 0.47 -1.31
C LEU A 43 11.29 -0.19 -0.48
N GLY A 44 11.64 -1.10 0.42
CA GLY A 44 10.71 -1.73 1.34
C GLY A 44 9.92 -0.72 2.17
N ILE A 45 10.62 0.22 2.80
CA ILE A 45 10.00 1.29 3.59
C ILE A 45 9.11 2.17 2.71
N VAL A 46 9.60 2.63 1.55
CA VAL A 46 8.83 3.51 0.65
C VAL A 46 7.53 2.84 0.22
N PHE A 47 7.59 1.59 -0.23
CA PHE A 47 6.41 0.85 -0.70
C PHE A 47 5.41 0.56 0.43
N ILE A 48 5.89 0.25 1.65
CA ILE A 48 5.02 0.12 2.83
C ILE A 48 4.35 1.44 3.17
N VAL A 49 5.10 2.56 3.20
CA VAL A 49 4.53 3.88 3.50
C VAL A 49 3.46 4.26 2.49
N ILE A 50 3.73 4.05 1.19
CA ILE A 50 2.74 4.27 0.12
C ILE A 50 1.50 3.41 0.34
N GLY A 51 1.69 2.12 0.67
CA GLY A 51 0.59 1.20 0.95
C GLY A 51 -0.29 1.63 2.13
N ILE A 52 0.33 2.00 3.25
CA ILE A 52 -0.37 2.48 4.45
C ILE A 52 -1.12 3.78 4.17
N VAL A 53 -0.44 4.76 3.56
CA VAL A 53 -1.08 6.04 3.20
C VAL A 53 -2.24 5.80 2.23
N GLY A 54 -2.09 4.90 1.27
CA GLY A 54 -3.15 4.51 0.34
C GLY A 54 -4.35 3.88 1.06
N HIS A 55 -4.14 3.06 2.09
CA HIS A 55 -5.23 2.52 2.91
C HIS A 55 -5.94 3.57 3.77
N ILE A 56 -5.22 4.60 4.22
CA ILE A 56 -5.75 5.67 5.06
C ILE A 56 -6.49 6.72 4.21
N TYR A 57 -6.05 6.95 2.97
CA TYR A 57 -6.61 7.98 2.09
C TYR A 57 -8.15 7.95 1.93
N PRO A 58 -8.82 6.79 1.76
CA PRO A 58 -10.29 6.70 1.69
C PRO A 58 -11.05 7.31 2.88
N LEU A 59 -10.43 7.38 4.07
CA LEU A 59 -11.03 8.01 5.23
C LEU A 59 -11.22 9.52 5.02
N PHE A 60 -10.28 10.15 4.33
CA PHE A 60 -10.24 11.59 4.07
C PHE A 60 -10.79 11.96 2.69
N ALA A 61 -10.77 11.03 1.74
CA ALA A 61 -11.34 11.23 0.41
C ALA A 61 -12.84 11.53 0.50
N LYS A 62 -13.32 12.42 -0.38
CA LYS A 62 -14.77 12.65 -0.50
C LYS A 62 -15.42 11.34 -0.95
N PRO A 63 -16.56 10.95 -0.34
CA PRO A 63 -17.30 9.81 -0.84
C PRO A 63 -17.70 10.10 -2.30
N PRO A 64 -17.53 9.13 -3.20
CA PRO A 64 -18.01 9.25 -4.57
C PRO A 64 -19.53 9.49 -4.58
N LYS A 65 -19.97 10.35 -5.51
CA LYS A 65 -21.36 10.83 -5.62
C LYS A 65 -22.30 9.68 -5.96
#